data_AF-A0A2A7MID4-F1
#
_entry.id   AF-A0A2A7MID4-F1
#
_cell.length_a   1.000
_cell.length_b   1.000
_cell.length_c   1.000
_cell.angle_alpha   90.00
_cell.angle_beta   90.00
_cell.angle_gamma   90.00
#
_symmetry.space_group_name_H-M   'P 1'
#
loop_
_entity.id
_entity.type
_entity.pdbx_description
1 polymer ?
#
loop_
_entity_poly.entity_id
_entity_poly.type
_entity_poly.pdbx_seq_one_letter_code
_entity_poly.pdbx_strand_id
1 'polypeptide(L)'
;MDNKKKGALIGAGTLFTAIAVVGGSILNKKRKEKKEFKKLIQRTTYETGKIRKLGSLYLDGGKIICPLDLINYEDVTEYNGEKIEIKDTDKDDSYNLRWVEINHEGKKLLICDRNILSSISYDELNNQGLIFGKVVVIDNTRYLLRLLKGGDKKRDNEENEWNKYIVNVDNIPGLPVSNGFDTASGDKNKSEKLYGDNNTLWNWYDFCSLTQNECKDKCVVRGFYSNTYFNYVNKDVSYKTVGYRPVLEVIE
;
A
#
# COMPACT_ATOMS: atom_id res chain seq x y z
N MET A 1 -55.93 -81.67 -11.99
CA MET A 1 -55.26 -82.49 -10.96
C MET A 1 -53.92 -81.81 -10.72
N ASP A 2 -53.82 -81.01 -9.65
CA ASP A 2 -53.25 -81.43 -8.35
C ASP A 2 -51.74 -81.77 -8.48
N ASN A 3 -50.80 -81.40 -7.61
CA ASN A 3 -50.63 -80.42 -6.53
C ASN A 3 -49.18 -80.63 -6.03
N LYS A 4 -48.69 -79.73 -5.16
CA LYS A 4 -47.51 -79.87 -4.25
C LYS A 4 -46.11 -79.58 -4.85
N LYS A 5 -45.46 -78.44 -4.50
CA LYS A 5 -44.73 -78.07 -3.23
C LYS A 5 -43.30 -78.68 -3.22
N LYS A 6 -42.16 -78.04 -2.90
CA LYS A 6 -41.66 -76.84 -2.15
C LYS A 6 -40.20 -76.61 -2.65
N GLY A 7 -39.46 -75.51 -2.47
CA GLY A 7 -39.56 -74.30 -1.63
C GLY A 7 -38.66 -73.19 -2.23
N ALA A 8 -39.06 -71.91 -2.10
CA ALA A 8 -38.65 -70.97 -1.06
C ALA A 8 -37.24 -70.35 -1.24
N LEU A 9 -37.17 -69.14 -1.80
CA LEU A 9 -36.49 -68.02 -1.13
C LEU A 9 -37.16 -66.68 -1.50
N ILE A 10 -37.33 -65.89 -0.45
CA ILE A 10 -37.93 -64.56 -0.32
C ILE A 10 -36.96 -63.54 -0.97
N GLY A 11 -37.36 -62.62 -1.85
CA GLY A 11 -38.01 -61.33 -1.51
C GLY A 11 -36.98 -60.23 -1.17
N ALA A 12 -36.96 -59.18 -2.01
CA ALA A 12 -36.53 -57.79 -1.75
C ALA A 12 -35.04 -57.44 -1.55
N GLY A 13 -34.61 -56.34 -2.21
CA GLY A 13 -33.72 -55.36 -1.57
C GLY A 13 -32.36 -55.11 -2.23
N THR A 14 -32.26 -53.93 -2.85
CA THR A 14 -31.11 -53.07 -3.18
C THR A 14 -29.89 -53.14 -2.21
N LEU A 15 -28.71 -52.69 -2.69
CA LEU A 15 -27.53 -52.08 -1.98
C LEU A 15 -26.21 -52.78 -2.41
N PHE A 16 -25.19 -52.13 -2.99
CA PHE A 16 -24.63 -50.80 -2.74
C PHE A 16 -24.10 -50.15 -4.03
N THR A 17 -24.66 -49.00 -4.40
CA THR A 17 -23.88 -47.90 -4.98
C THR A 17 -23.36 -47.01 -3.85
N ALA A 18 -22.24 -46.34 -4.13
CA ALA A 18 -21.65 -45.21 -3.41
C ALA A 18 -20.70 -45.50 -2.23
N ILE A 19 -19.40 -45.58 -2.52
CA ILE A 19 -18.37 -44.92 -1.70
C ILE A 19 -17.28 -44.33 -2.62
N ALA A 20 -17.47 -43.09 -3.07
CA ALA A 20 -16.37 -42.29 -3.66
C ALA A 20 -16.54 -40.76 -3.53
N VAL A 21 -17.49 -40.26 -2.70
CA VAL A 21 -17.80 -38.81 -2.66
C VAL A 21 -17.27 -38.11 -1.40
N VAL A 22 -16.92 -38.86 -0.34
CA VAL A 22 -16.51 -38.27 0.95
C VAL A 22 -15.02 -37.86 0.99
N GLY A 23 -14.15 -38.57 0.27
CA GLY A 23 -12.71 -38.25 0.23
C GLY A 23 -12.41 -36.91 -0.47
N GLY A 24 -12.99 -36.69 -1.65
CA GLY A 24 -12.77 -35.48 -2.45
C GLY A 24 -13.26 -34.20 -1.77
N SER A 25 -14.39 -34.27 -1.04
CA SER A 25 -14.96 -33.13 -0.31
C SER A 25 -14.12 -32.72 0.90
N ILE A 26 -13.60 -33.69 1.67
CA ILE A 26 -12.70 -33.44 2.82
C ILE A 26 -11.33 -32.92 2.35
N LEU A 27 -10.75 -33.50 1.29
CA LEU A 27 -9.48 -33.05 0.70
C LEU A 27 -9.59 -31.61 0.15
N ASN A 28 -10.69 -31.30 -0.55
CA ASN A 28 -10.93 -29.94 -1.05
C ASN A 28 -11.13 -28.92 0.09
N LYS A 29 -11.80 -29.29 1.18
CA LYS A 29 -11.95 -28.43 2.35
C LYS A 29 -10.59 -28.12 3.00
N LYS A 30 -9.76 -29.14 3.27
CA LYS A 30 -8.39 -28.95 3.81
C LYS A 30 -7.52 -28.10 2.88
N ARG A 31 -7.64 -28.28 1.56
CA ARG A 31 -6.92 -27.46 0.57
C ARG A 31 -7.35 -26.00 0.60
N LYS A 32 -8.65 -25.72 0.75
CA LYS A 32 -9.19 -24.37 0.90
C LYS A 32 -8.70 -23.72 2.19
N GLU A 33 -8.79 -24.42 3.31
CA GLU A 33 -8.28 -23.95 4.62
C GLU A 33 -6.79 -23.62 4.56
N LYS A 34 -5.96 -24.50 3.97
CA LYS A 34 -4.53 -24.25 3.79
C LYS A 34 -4.25 -23.02 2.90
N LYS A 35 -5.07 -22.79 1.86
CA LYS A 35 -4.95 -21.62 1.00
C LYS A 35 -5.32 -20.33 1.73
N GLU A 36 -6.40 -20.35 2.51
CA GLU A 36 -6.83 -19.20 3.32
C GLU A 36 -5.82 -18.91 4.45
N PHE A 37 -5.29 -19.94 5.10
CA PHE A 37 -4.23 -19.79 6.09
C PHE A 37 -2.94 -19.21 5.48
N LYS A 38 -2.54 -19.67 4.29
CA LYS A 38 -1.38 -19.11 3.57
C LYS A 38 -1.60 -17.64 3.20
N LYS A 39 -2.81 -17.27 2.73
CA LYS A 39 -3.17 -15.87 2.47
C LYS A 39 -3.14 -15.04 3.75
N LEU A 40 -3.64 -15.59 4.86
CA LEU A 40 -3.62 -14.92 6.16
C LEU A 40 -2.19 -14.68 6.65
N ILE A 41 -1.31 -15.68 6.56
CA ILE A 41 0.12 -15.52 6.88
C ILE A 41 0.74 -14.45 5.99
N GLN A 42 0.50 -14.49 4.69
CA GLN A 42 1.05 -13.50 3.75
C GLN A 42 0.57 -12.08 4.07
N ARG A 43 -0.69 -11.92 4.50
CA ARG A 43 -1.25 -10.63 4.93
C ARG A 43 -0.68 -10.13 6.26
N THR A 44 -0.39 -11.04 7.19
CA THR A 44 0.03 -10.70 8.56
C THR A 44 1.53 -10.61 8.73
N THR A 45 2.31 -11.22 7.84
CA THR A 45 3.78 -11.10 7.83
C THR A 45 4.17 -9.81 7.13
N TYR A 46 4.94 -8.97 7.81
CA TYR A 46 5.55 -7.76 7.25
C TYR A 46 7.07 -7.96 7.17
N GLU A 47 7.62 -7.63 6.01
CA GLU A 47 9.04 -7.78 5.68
C GLU A 47 9.54 -6.45 5.12
N THR A 48 10.43 -5.78 5.86
CA THR A 48 10.92 -4.45 5.48
C THR A 48 11.52 -4.43 4.06
N GLY A 49 11.07 -3.48 3.23
CA GLY A 49 11.54 -3.29 1.86
C GLY A 49 10.75 -4.07 0.79
N LYS A 50 9.85 -4.96 1.19
CA LYS A 50 9.03 -5.72 0.25
C LYS A 50 7.89 -4.89 -0.32
N ILE A 51 7.63 -5.05 -1.62
CA ILE A 51 6.45 -4.46 -2.26
C ILE A 51 5.20 -5.31 -1.99
N ARG A 52 4.18 -4.68 -1.40
CA ARG A 52 2.82 -5.19 -1.27
C ARG A 52 1.87 -4.45 -2.19
N LYS A 53 1.00 -5.19 -2.85
CA LYS A 53 -0.18 -4.64 -3.55
C LYS A 53 -1.38 -4.74 -2.62
N LEU A 54 -2.00 -3.61 -2.31
CA LEU A 54 -3.11 -3.54 -1.36
C LEU A 54 -3.96 -2.30 -1.62
N GLY A 55 -5.29 -2.48 -1.59
CA GLY A 55 -6.24 -1.39 -1.69
C GLY A 55 -6.26 -0.68 -3.04
N SER A 56 -7.33 0.08 -3.26
CA SER A 56 -7.55 0.82 -4.49
C SER A 56 -8.01 2.24 -4.20
N LEU A 57 -7.51 3.19 -4.98
CA LEU A 57 -7.84 4.61 -4.87
C LEU A 57 -9.18 4.91 -5.53
N TYR A 58 -9.98 5.74 -4.87
CA TYR A 58 -11.24 6.25 -5.37
C TYR A 58 -11.29 7.77 -5.21
N LEU A 59 -11.80 8.45 -6.25
CA LEU A 59 -12.18 9.86 -6.26
C LEU A 59 -13.68 9.95 -6.53
N ASP A 60 -14.46 10.48 -5.58
CA ASP A 60 -15.93 10.54 -5.64
C ASP A 60 -16.60 9.19 -5.99
N GLY A 61 -15.99 8.09 -5.55
CA GLY A 61 -16.46 6.73 -5.84
C GLY A 61 -16.08 6.20 -7.22
N GLY A 62 -15.44 7.00 -8.08
CA GLY A 62 -14.76 6.57 -9.29
C GLY A 62 -13.41 5.93 -8.96
N LYS A 63 -13.14 4.75 -9.53
CA LYS A 63 -11.90 4.00 -9.28
C LYS A 63 -10.75 4.57 -10.12
N ILE A 64 -9.58 4.76 -9.52
CA ILE A 64 -8.40 5.34 -10.17
C ILE A 64 -7.31 4.28 -10.35
N ILE A 65 -6.74 4.22 -11.56
CA ILE A 65 -5.62 3.32 -11.91
C ILE A 65 -4.39 3.73 -11.09
N CYS A 66 -3.64 2.75 -10.58
CA CYS A 66 -2.38 3.03 -9.90
C CYS A 66 -1.36 3.60 -10.90
N PRO A 67 -0.77 4.78 -10.67
CA PRO A 67 0.20 5.37 -11.60
C PRO A 67 1.42 4.46 -11.84
N LEU A 68 1.83 4.31 -13.09
CA LEU A 68 2.92 3.47 -13.57
C LEU A 68 4.03 4.26 -14.27
N ASP A 69 3.77 5.46 -14.78
CA ASP A 69 4.82 6.36 -15.27
C ASP A 69 5.57 6.96 -14.08
N LEU A 70 6.76 6.42 -13.84
CA LEU A 70 7.64 6.80 -12.74
C LEU A 70 8.74 7.78 -13.16
N ILE A 71 8.71 8.25 -14.42
CA ILE A 71 9.73 9.13 -14.97
C ILE A 71 9.16 10.54 -15.19
N ASN A 72 8.06 10.64 -15.92
CA ASN A 72 7.43 11.93 -16.22
C ASN A 72 6.16 12.17 -15.40
N TYR A 73 5.64 11.12 -14.77
CA TYR A 73 4.44 11.15 -13.94
C TYR A 73 3.20 11.65 -14.66
N GLU A 74 3.13 11.43 -15.98
CA GLU A 74 2.03 11.88 -16.84
C GLU A 74 0.71 11.17 -16.53
N ASP A 75 0.77 9.98 -15.91
CA ASP A 75 -0.40 9.19 -15.53
C ASP A 75 -0.82 9.36 -14.06
N VAL A 76 -0.15 10.24 -13.31
CA VAL A 76 -0.60 10.62 -11.97
C VAL A 76 -1.81 11.53 -12.10
N THR A 77 -2.94 11.08 -11.56
CA THR A 77 -4.20 11.81 -11.64
C THR A 77 -4.11 13.15 -10.90
N GLU A 78 -4.44 14.24 -11.58
CA GLU A 78 -4.57 15.58 -10.99
C GLU A 78 -5.85 15.64 -10.15
N TYR A 79 -5.69 16.06 -8.89
CA TYR A 79 -6.81 16.28 -7.98
C TYR A 79 -7.60 17.53 -8.37
N ASN A 80 -8.93 17.46 -8.27
CA ASN A 80 -9.84 18.53 -8.65
C ASN A 80 -11.02 18.68 -7.66
N GLY A 81 -10.76 18.47 -6.37
CA GLY A 81 -11.74 18.70 -5.29
C GLY A 81 -12.58 17.49 -4.89
N GLU A 82 -12.27 16.30 -5.41
CA GLU A 82 -13.04 15.08 -5.16
C GLU A 82 -12.85 14.53 -3.74
N LYS A 83 -13.79 13.74 -3.26
CA LYS A 83 -13.59 12.94 -2.05
C LYS A 83 -12.60 11.81 -2.31
N ILE A 84 -11.51 11.79 -1.54
CA ILE A 84 -10.44 10.79 -1.63
C ILE A 84 -10.73 9.63 -0.67
N GLU A 85 -10.72 8.41 -1.20
CA GLU A 85 -10.87 7.19 -0.41
C GLU A 85 -9.91 6.11 -0.90
N ILE A 86 -9.39 5.30 0.03
CA ILE A 86 -8.71 4.04 -0.29
C ILE A 86 -9.58 2.92 0.28
N LYS A 87 -10.02 2.01 -0.58
CA LYS A 87 -10.93 0.90 -0.24
C LYS A 87 -10.26 -0.44 -0.47
N ASP A 88 -11.01 -1.52 -0.28
CA ASP A 88 -10.58 -2.91 -0.51
C ASP A 88 -9.86 -3.09 -1.85
N THR A 89 -8.93 -4.04 -1.86
CA THR A 89 -8.10 -4.36 -3.02
C THR A 89 -8.97 -4.84 -4.18
N ASP A 90 -8.84 -4.19 -5.33
CA ASP A 90 -9.59 -4.60 -6.50
C ASP A 90 -9.11 -5.95 -7.07
N LYS A 91 -9.98 -6.59 -7.85
CA LYS A 91 -9.62 -7.83 -8.55
C LYS A 91 -8.69 -7.58 -9.72
N ASP A 92 -8.81 -6.42 -10.34
CA ASP A 92 -7.92 -5.98 -11.42
C ASP A 92 -6.70 -5.28 -10.81
N ASP A 93 -5.54 -5.86 -11.10
CA ASP A 93 -4.26 -5.49 -10.54
C ASP A 93 -3.80 -4.08 -10.95
N SER A 94 -4.35 -3.52 -12.03
CA SER A 94 -4.08 -2.14 -12.46
C SER A 94 -4.56 -1.09 -11.46
N TYR A 95 -5.52 -1.43 -10.60
CA TYR A 95 -6.05 -0.53 -9.56
C TYR A 95 -5.42 -0.75 -8.19
N ASN A 96 -4.48 -1.69 -8.07
CA ASN A 96 -3.89 -2.04 -6.78
C ASN A 96 -2.73 -1.10 -6.48
N LEU A 97 -2.84 -0.33 -5.39
CA LEU A 97 -1.77 0.54 -4.93
C LEU A 97 -0.56 -0.28 -4.47
N ARG A 98 0.64 0.27 -4.70
CA ARG A 98 1.92 -0.36 -4.36
C ARG A 98 2.52 0.30 -3.12
N TRP A 99 2.88 -0.55 -2.16
CA TRP A 99 3.36 -0.13 -0.85
C TRP A 99 4.66 -0.84 -0.51
N VAL A 100 5.61 -0.11 0.06
CA VAL A 100 6.78 -0.69 0.71
C VAL A 100 6.39 -1.07 2.13
N GLU A 101 6.54 -2.34 2.47
CA GLU A 101 6.37 -2.85 3.83
C GLU A 101 7.50 -2.36 4.73
N ILE A 102 7.15 -1.95 5.95
CA ILE A 102 8.09 -1.65 7.04
C ILE A 102 7.69 -2.50 8.24
N ASN A 103 8.64 -3.27 8.77
CA ASN A 103 8.54 -3.95 10.05
C ASN A 103 9.79 -3.61 10.87
N HIS A 104 9.70 -2.52 11.63
CA HIS A 104 10.85 -1.95 12.31
C HIS A 104 10.41 -1.25 13.59
N GLU A 105 11.16 -1.48 14.68
CA GLU A 105 10.87 -0.89 16.02
C GLU A 105 9.43 -1.09 16.50
N GLY A 106 8.86 -2.27 16.25
CA GLY A 106 7.50 -2.59 16.68
C GLY A 106 6.40 -1.93 15.83
N LYS A 107 6.74 -1.13 14.82
CA LYS A 107 5.78 -0.57 13.87
C LYS A 107 5.67 -1.43 12.62
N LYS A 108 4.43 -1.61 12.15
CA LYS A 108 4.10 -2.20 10.85
C LYS A 108 3.47 -1.12 9.97
N LEU A 109 4.21 -0.67 8.96
CA LEU A 109 3.75 0.36 8.03
C LEU A 109 3.69 -0.19 6.61
N LEU A 110 2.79 0.38 5.81
CA LEU A 110 2.79 0.32 4.36
C LEU A 110 2.94 1.75 3.88
N ILE A 111 4.09 2.10 3.31
CA ILE A 111 4.35 3.44 2.75
C ILE A 111 4.16 3.33 1.24
N CYS A 112 3.30 4.16 0.64
CA CYS A 112 3.12 4.09 -0.81
C CYS A 112 4.45 4.41 -1.51
N ASP A 113 4.81 3.60 -2.51
CA ASP A 113 6.11 3.69 -3.17
C ASP A 113 6.23 4.91 -4.12
N ARG A 114 5.15 5.67 -4.30
CA ARG A 114 5.03 6.88 -5.15
C ARG A 114 3.92 7.82 -4.65
N ASN A 115 3.85 9.03 -5.19
CA ASN A 115 2.65 9.87 -5.07
C ASN A 115 1.52 9.28 -5.92
N ILE A 116 0.30 9.23 -5.40
CA ILE A 116 -0.87 8.64 -6.09
C ILE A 116 -1.84 9.69 -6.63
N LEU A 117 -1.65 10.96 -6.24
CA LEU A 117 -2.36 12.13 -6.76
C LEU A 117 -1.38 13.31 -6.86
N SER A 118 -1.62 14.20 -7.81
CA SER A 118 -0.91 15.46 -8.02
C SER A 118 -1.86 16.66 -7.81
N SER A 119 -1.32 17.89 -7.85
CA SER A 119 -2.13 19.12 -7.82
C SER A 119 -3.06 19.25 -6.62
N ILE A 120 -2.66 18.69 -5.48
CA ILE A 120 -3.41 18.76 -4.22
C ILE A 120 -2.64 19.58 -3.18
N SER A 121 -3.36 20.43 -2.47
CA SER A 121 -2.83 21.25 -1.39
C SER A 121 -2.87 20.52 -0.04
N TYR A 122 -2.11 21.03 0.92
CA TYR A 122 -2.13 20.48 2.27
C TYR A 122 -3.49 20.69 2.95
N ASP A 123 -4.09 21.87 2.78
CA ASP A 123 -5.39 22.18 3.38
C ASP A 123 -6.51 21.30 2.80
N GLU A 124 -6.47 20.93 1.52
CA GLU A 124 -7.43 19.99 0.93
C GLU A 124 -7.31 18.59 1.55
N LEU A 125 -6.10 18.07 1.72
CA LEU A 125 -5.89 16.80 2.44
C LEU A 125 -6.33 16.89 3.90
N ASN A 126 -6.04 18.01 4.56
CA ASN A 126 -6.37 18.24 5.96
C ASN A 126 -7.89 18.30 6.18
N ASN A 127 -8.61 18.98 5.29
CA ASN A 127 -10.08 19.05 5.30
C ASN A 127 -10.74 17.67 5.17
N GLN A 128 -10.07 16.71 4.54
CA GLN A 128 -10.52 15.32 4.43
C GLN A 128 -10.00 14.40 5.55
N GLY A 129 -9.21 14.93 6.49
CA GLY A 129 -8.61 14.22 7.62
C GLY A 129 -7.42 13.32 7.25
N LEU A 130 -6.77 13.56 6.12
CA LEU A 130 -5.76 12.64 5.55
C LEU A 130 -4.31 12.94 5.98
N ILE A 131 -4.06 14.03 6.70
CA ILE A 131 -2.71 14.39 7.15
C ILE A 131 -2.28 13.54 8.35
N PHE A 132 -3.00 13.65 9.47
CA PHE A 132 -2.56 13.12 10.76
C PHE A 132 -3.04 11.70 11.05
N GLY A 133 -4.14 11.27 10.42
CA GLY A 133 -4.70 9.96 10.68
C GLY A 133 -6.21 9.90 10.48
N LYS A 134 -6.63 8.98 9.61
CA LYS A 134 -8.03 8.57 9.42
C LYS A 134 -8.10 7.05 9.46
N VAL A 135 -8.98 6.51 10.30
CA VAL A 135 -9.15 5.05 10.36
C VAL A 135 -9.84 4.58 9.09
N VAL A 136 -9.24 3.61 8.42
CA VAL A 136 -9.79 2.92 7.24
C VAL A 136 -9.74 1.42 7.43
N VAL A 137 -10.61 0.71 6.72
CA VAL A 137 -10.60 -0.76 6.66
C VAL A 137 -10.33 -1.17 5.22
N ILE A 138 -9.25 -1.93 5.02
CA ILE A 138 -8.86 -2.46 3.71
C ILE A 138 -8.61 -3.96 3.90
N ASP A 139 -9.28 -4.78 3.10
CA ASP A 139 -9.16 -6.25 3.14
C ASP A 139 -9.43 -6.83 4.54
N ASN A 140 -10.36 -6.25 5.29
CA ASN A 140 -10.70 -6.57 6.69
C ASN A 140 -9.59 -6.26 7.73
N THR A 141 -8.59 -5.45 7.37
CA THR A 141 -7.57 -4.96 8.32
C THR A 141 -7.78 -3.47 8.56
N ARG A 142 -7.70 -3.04 9.82
CA ARG A 142 -7.80 -1.64 10.20
C ARG A 142 -6.44 -0.96 10.08
N TYR A 143 -6.44 0.23 9.49
CA TYR A 143 -5.24 1.05 9.34
C TYR A 143 -5.51 2.48 9.76
N LEU A 144 -4.47 3.15 10.26
CA LEU A 144 -4.41 4.61 10.32
C LEU A 144 -3.84 5.10 8.99
N LEU A 145 -4.68 5.71 8.16
CA LEU A 145 -4.28 6.36 6.91
C LEU A 145 -3.79 7.78 7.21
N ARG A 146 -2.54 8.08 6.89
CA ARG A 146 -1.89 9.37 7.17
C ARG A 146 -0.76 9.68 6.19
N LEU A 147 -0.13 10.83 6.34
CA LEU A 147 1.15 11.13 5.69
C LEU A 147 2.35 10.66 6.52
N LEU A 148 3.52 10.59 5.89
CA LEU A 148 4.81 10.47 6.58
C LEU A 148 5.13 11.75 7.36
N LYS A 149 5.83 11.59 8.49
CA LYS A 149 6.53 12.70 9.14
C LYS A 149 7.76 13.10 8.30
N GLY A 150 7.79 14.34 7.84
CA GLY A 150 8.85 14.91 7.00
C GLY A 150 9.97 15.62 7.77
N GLY A 151 9.80 15.79 9.07
CA GLY A 151 10.70 16.52 9.97
C GLY A 151 10.43 18.03 10.03
N ASP A 152 11.07 18.71 10.98
CA ASP A 152 11.02 20.17 11.12
C ASP A 152 12.43 20.78 11.24
N LYS A 153 12.54 22.11 11.08
CA LYS A 153 13.81 22.84 11.30
C LYS A 153 14.06 23.23 12.76
N LYS A 154 13.11 23.00 13.68
CA LYS A 154 13.12 23.59 15.04
C LYS A 154 13.51 22.63 16.15
N ARG A 155 13.53 21.31 15.94
CA ARG A 155 14.25 20.34 16.76
C ARG A 155 14.08 18.94 16.15
N ASP A 156 15.20 18.45 15.66
CA ASP A 156 15.49 17.13 15.09
C ASP A 156 15.37 15.96 16.11
N ASN A 157 14.30 15.94 16.92
CA ASN A 157 14.07 14.95 17.97
C ASN A 157 12.71 14.22 17.86
N GLU A 158 11.80 14.64 16.97
CA GLU A 158 10.58 13.89 16.66
C GLU A 158 10.82 13.01 15.43
N GLU A 159 10.48 11.73 15.52
CA GLU A 159 10.77 10.67 14.53
C GLU A 159 10.49 11.12 13.07
N ASN A 160 11.53 11.56 12.35
CA ASN A 160 11.45 11.92 10.94
C ASN A 160 11.40 10.65 10.09
N GLU A 161 10.19 10.17 9.84
CA GLU A 161 9.95 8.94 9.08
C GLU A 161 10.48 9.02 7.64
N TRP A 162 10.49 10.20 7.03
CA TRP A 162 11.08 10.38 5.70
C TRP A 162 12.59 10.09 5.71
N ASN A 163 13.34 10.69 6.65
CA ASN A 163 14.77 10.42 6.77
C ASN A 163 15.01 8.95 7.17
N LYS A 164 14.17 8.42 8.06
CA LYS A 164 14.31 7.05 8.55
C LYS A 164 14.08 5.99 7.49
N TYR A 165 13.01 6.10 6.69
CA TYR A 165 12.61 5.04 5.75
C TYR A 165 12.98 5.35 4.29
N ILE A 166 12.82 6.60 3.84
CA ILE A 166 13.10 6.95 2.44
C ILE A 166 14.58 7.23 2.26
N VAL A 167 15.18 8.09 3.09
CA VAL A 167 16.65 8.32 3.03
C VAL A 167 17.42 7.13 3.61
N ASN A 168 16.82 6.41 4.56
CA ASN A 168 17.42 5.27 5.26
C ASN A 168 18.72 5.63 5.99
N VAL A 169 18.70 6.72 6.76
CA VAL A 169 19.87 7.19 7.52
C VAL A 169 20.39 6.16 8.55
N ASP A 170 19.50 5.28 9.03
CA ASP A 170 19.80 4.26 10.03
C ASP A 170 20.26 2.91 9.42
N ASN A 171 20.38 2.82 8.10
CA ASN A 171 20.74 1.58 7.38
C ASN A 171 19.84 0.39 7.74
N ILE A 172 18.53 0.63 7.80
CA ILE A 172 17.51 -0.38 8.08
C ILE A 172 17.61 -1.49 7.01
N PRO A 173 17.83 -2.76 7.40
CA PRO A 173 17.91 -3.87 6.47
C PRO A 173 16.65 -4.01 5.62
N GLY A 174 16.84 -4.28 4.33
CA GLY A 174 15.75 -4.39 3.35
C GLY A 174 15.42 -3.08 2.63
N LEU A 175 15.83 -1.93 3.16
CA LEU A 175 15.69 -0.64 2.47
C LEU A 175 17.00 -0.28 1.75
N PRO A 176 16.92 0.37 0.57
CA PRO A 176 18.10 0.89 -0.11
C PRO A 176 18.74 2.00 0.73
N VAL A 177 20.06 1.97 0.86
CA VAL A 177 20.82 3.04 1.50
C VAL A 177 21.07 4.15 0.48
N SER A 178 20.77 5.39 0.86
CA SER A 178 21.01 6.54 -0.03
C SER A 178 22.50 6.72 -0.30
N ASN A 179 22.85 6.92 -1.57
CA ASN A 179 24.20 7.25 -1.99
C ASN A 179 24.38 8.77 -2.20
N GLY A 180 25.58 9.19 -2.59
CA GLY A 180 25.90 10.60 -2.80
C GLY A 180 25.04 11.28 -3.87
N PHE A 181 24.61 10.57 -4.91
CA PHE A 181 23.73 11.11 -5.95
C PHE A 181 22.31 11.35 -5.42
N ASP A 182 21.78 10.42 -4.62
CA ASP A 182 20.46 10.56 -4.00
C ASP A 182 20.39 11.82 -3.12
N THR A 183 21.45 12.10 -2.37
CA THR A 183 21.54 13.23 -1.43
C THR A 183 21.98 14.57 -2.06
N ALA A 184 22.53 14.55 -3.29
CA ALA A 184 23.07 15.74 -3.91
C ALA A 184 21.96 16.75 -4.27
N SER A 185 22.14 18.03 -3.96
CA SER A 185 21.17 19.07 -4.34
C SER A 185 21.19 19.41 -5.84
N GLY A 186 20.02 19.77 -6.37
CA GLY A 186 19.84 20.25 -7.75
C GLY A 186 19.71 19.14 -8.81
N ASP A 187 19.56 19.56 -10.07
CA ASP A 187 19.22 18.72 -11.24
C ASP A 187 20.40 18.01 -11.92
N LYS A 188 21.58 18.03 -11.31
CA LYS A 188 22.74 17.33 -11.87
C LYS A 188 22.61 15.82 -11.62
N ASN A 189 23.25 15.02 -12.47
CA ASN A 189 23.27 13.55 -12.34
C ASN A 189 21.85 12.94 -12.41
N LYS A 190 21.00 13.47 -13.31
CA LYS A 190 19.61 13.02 -13.47
C LYS A 190 19.51 11.51 -13.70
N SER A 191 20.40 10.93 -14.49
CA SER A 191 20.38 9.48 -14.76
C SER A 191 20.67 8.66 -13.51
N GLU A 192 21.70 9.04 -12.75
CA GLU A 192 22.11 8.35 -11.52
C GLU A 192 21.05 8.45 -10.43
N LYS A 193 20.38 9.61 -10.33
CA LYS A 193 19.25 9.83 -9.42
C LYS A 193 18.01 9.04 -9.84
N LEU A 194 17.64 9.11 -11.12
CA LEU A 194 16.43 8.49 -11.62
C LEU A 194 16.48 6.96 -11.54
N TYR A 195 17.63 6.36 -11.88
CA TYR A 195 17.82 4.92 -11.94
C TYR A 195 18.59 4.33 -10.74
N GLY A 196 18.88 5.14 -9.72
CA GLY A 196 19.49 4.66 -8.48
C GLY A 196 18.55 3.75 -7.69
N ASP A 197 19.12 2.86 -6.86
CA ASP A 197 18.35 1.89 -6.07
C ASP A 197 17.31 2.57 -5.16
N ASN A 198 17.65 3.73 -4.57
CA ASN A 198 16.76 4.46 -3.69
C ASN A 198 15.54 5.01 -4.43
N ASN A 199 15.73 5.68 -5.57
CA ASN A 199 14.62 6.20 -6.36
C ASN A 199 13.83 5.09 -7.05
N THR A 200 14.46 3.98 -7.43
CA THR A 200 13.76 2.81 -7.98
C THR A 200 12.71 2.25 -7.01
N LEU A 201 13.00 2.30 -5.71
CA LEU A 201 12.02 1.92 -4.68
C LEU A 201 11.02 3.04 -4.38
N TRP A 202 11.49 4.28 -4.23
CA TRP A 202 10.71 5.34 -3.60
C TRP A 202 10.16 6.42 -4.53
N ASN A 203 10.54 6.45 -5.81
CA ASN A 203 10.01 7.35 -6.84
C ASN A 203 9.86 8.80 -6.35
N TRP A 204 10.92 9.38 -5.81
CA TRP A 204 10.93 10.74 -5.22
C TRP A 204 11.51 11.79 -6.17
N TYR A 205 12.23 11.40 -7.23
CA TYR A 205 12.88 12.33 -8.15
C TYR A 205 11.86 13.08 -9.02
N ASP A 206 12.06 14.36 -9.30
CA ASP A 206 11.13 15.22 -10.07
C ASP A 206 9.68 15.33 -9.50
N PHE A 207 9.39 14.77 -8.31
CA PHE A 207 8.07 14.84 -7.68
C PHE A 207 8.14 14.94 -6.14
N CYS A 208 7.69 16.07 -5.59
CA CYS A 208 7.57 16.29 -4.15
C CYS A 208 6.37 15.53 -3.53
N SER A 209 6.56 15.03 -2.31
CA SER A 209 5.46 14.53 -1.46
C SER A 209 5.16 15.51 -0.33
N LEU A 210 3.87 15.72 -0.07
CA LEU A 210 3.40 16.36 1.16
C LEU A 210 3.70 15.48 2.38
N THR A 211 3.93 16.10 3.53
CA THR A 211 4.21 15.42 4.80
C THR A 211 3.34 15.98 5.92
N GLN A 212 3.38 15.37 7.12
CA GLN A 212 2.60 15.84 8.27
C GLN A 212 3.03 17.19 8.84
N ASN A 213 4.28 17.61 8.59
CA ASN A 213 4.85 18.73 9.31
C ASN A 213 4.38 20.07 8.72
N GLU A 214 3.94 20.97 9.58
CA GLU A 214 3.55 22.34 9.22
C GLU A 214 4.18 23.38 10.16
N CYS A 215 4.25 24.62 9.67
CA CYS A 215 4.70 25.79 10.42
C CYS A 215 3.90 27.00 9.95
N LYS A 216 2.97 27.47 10.81
CA LYS A 216 2.06 28.57 10.50
C LYS A 216 1.20 28.29 9.25
N ASP A 217 1.37 29.08 8.21
CA ASP A 217 0.71 29.05 6.91
C ASP A 217 1.43 28.14 5.89
N LYS A 218 2.48 27.44 6.31
CA LYS A 218 3.29 26.57 5.45
C LYS A 218 3.29 25.11 5.88
N CYS A 219 3.44 24.20 4.93
CA CYS A 219 3.68 22.78 5.14
C CYS A 219 5.04 22.35 4.58
N VAL A 220 5.50 21.18 5.01
CA VAL A 220 6.75 20.58 4.56
C VAL A 220 6.50 19.66 3.38
N VAL A 221 7.29 19.85 2.32
CA VAL A 221 7.41 18.94 1.18
C VAL A 221 8.81 18.32 1.13
N ARG A 222 8.89 17.10 0.61
CA ARG A 222 10.12 16.31 0.49
C ARG A 222 10.26 15.66 -0.89
N GLY A 223 11.48 15.40 -1.35
CA GLY A 223 11.75 14.80 -2.67
C GLY A 223 12.07 15.84 -3.76
N PHE A 224 11.86 15.54 -5.03
CA PHE A 224 12.20 16.36 -6.21
C PHE A 224 13.69 16.27 -6.62
N TYR A 225 14.56 17.15 -6.13
CA TYR A 225 15.98 17.15 -6.55
C TYR A 225 16.82 16.09 -5.84
N SER A 226 16.43 15.76 -4.60
CA SER A 226 17.13 14.83 -3.72
C SER A 226 16.12 14.22 -2.75
N ASN A 227 16.35 13.00 -2.27
CA ASN A 227 15.56 12.46 -1.17
C ASN A 227 15.81 13.18 0.17
N THR A 228 16.86 14.01 0.27
CA THR A 228 17.08 14.89 1.44
C THR A 228 16.48 16.28 1.25
N TYR A 229 16.00 16.60 0.03
CA TYR A 229 15.42 17.90 -0.26
C TYR A 229 14.21 18.15 0.64
N PHE A 230 14.16 19.37 1.15
CA PHE A 230 13.19 19.86 2.09
C PHE A 230 12.82 21.28 1.69
N ASN A 231 11.53 21.58 1.61
CA ASN A 231 11.07 22.94 1.43
C ASN A 231 9.77 23.21 2.19
N TYR A 232 9.49 24.49 2.41
CA TYR A 232 8.21 24.97 2.89
C TYR A 232 7.40 25.54 1.73
N VAL A 233 6.17 25.08 1.58
CA VAL A 233 5.19 25.63 0.63
C VAL A 233 3.96 26.10 1.37
N ASN A 234 3.20 27.05 0.81
CA ASN A 234 1.97 27.53 1.42
C ASN A 234 0.92 26.40 1.43
N LYS A 235 0.13 26.30 2.50
CA LYS A 235 -0.78 25.17 2.71
C LYS A 235 -1.99 25.14 1.77
N ASP A 236 -2.37 26.30 1.25
CA ASP A 236 -3.50 26.54 0.36
C ASP A 236 -3.11 26.49 -1.12
N VAL A 237 -1.83 26.29 -1.44
CA VAL A 237 -1.33 26.24 -2.81
C VAL A 237 -1.05 24.80 -3.22
N SER A 238 -1.51 24.44 -4.42
CA SER A 238 -1.19 23.17 -5.07
C SER A 238 -0.26 23.36 -6.26
N TYR A 239 0.54 22.33 -6.55
CA TYR A 239 1.46 22.30 -7.69
C TYR A 239 1.36 20.94 -8.38
N LYS A 240 1.53 20.89 -9.70
CA LYS A 240 1.53 19.63 -10.46
C LYS A 240 2.60 18.64 -10.00
N THR A 241 3.72 19.13 -9.49
CA THR A 241 4.85 18.32 -9.02
C THR A 241 4.88 18.12 -7.49
N VAL A 242 3.76 18.40 -6.80
CA VAL A 242 3.58 18.16 -5.36
C VAL A 242 2.34 17.29 -5.18
N GLY A 243 2.45 16.23 -4.37
CA GLY A 243 1.43 15.19 -4.38
C GLY A 243 1.22 14.46 -3.06
N TYR A 244 0.25 13.55 -3.13
CA TYR A 244 -0.21 12.73 -2.02
C TYR A 244 0.49 11.36 -2.02
N ARG A 245 1.33 11.11 -1.02
CA ARG A 245 1.95 9.80 -0.75
C ARG A 245 1.43 9.26 0.59
N PRO A 246 0.42 8.38 0.60
CA PRO A 246 -0.16 7.86 1.83
C PRO A 246 0.74 6.85 2.55
N VAL A 247 0.49 6.70 3.84
CA VAL A 247 0.98 5.65 4.72
C VAL A 247 -0.22 4.97 5.39
N LEU A 248 -0.20 3.64 5.43
CA LEU A 248 -1.08 2.86 6.28
C LEU A 248 -0.28 2.30 7.45
N GLU A 249 -0.64 2.69 8.65
CA GLU A 249 -0.11 2.12 9.88
C GLU A 249 -1.10 1.10 10.43
N VAL A 250 -0.65 -0.13 10.68
CA VAL A 250 -1.53 -1.20 11.17
C VAL A 250 -2.01 -0.85 12.58
N ILE A 251 -3.33 -0.83 12.77
CA ILE A 251 -3.93 -0.68 14.10
C ILE A 251 -4.46 -2.05 14.51
N GLU A 252 -3.74 -2.72 15.40
CA GLU A 252 -4.19 -4.00 15.99
C GLU A 252 -5.43 -3.79 16.87
#